data_AF-A0A2A5CMQ4-F1
#
_entry.id   AF-A0A2A5CMQ4-F1
#
_cell.length_a   1.000
_cell.length_b   1.000
_cell.length_c   1.000
_cell.angle_alpha   90.00
_cell.angle_beta   90.00
_cell.angle_gamma   90.00
#
_symmetry.space_group_name_H-M   'P 1'
#
loop_
_entity.id
_entity.type
_entity.pdbx_description
1 polymer ?
#
loop_
_entity_poly.entity_id
_entity_poly.type
_entity_poly.pdbx_seq_one_letter_code
_entity_poly.pdbx_strand_id
1 'polypeptide(L)'
;MRSIYIWTTRFILAIALVGILPVPNNTSIVLAQSKKAKASQASKYAKRGNAKAKKKDYRGALSDYQKAYKLSPSKNYKKKVQQLTSLAKKQGGKKSSSKIRIS
;
A
#
# COMPACT_ATOMS: atom_id res chain seq x y z
N MET A 1 -63.06 -14.02 5.50
CA MET A 1 -62.19 -15.15 5.89
C MET A 1 -61.38 -15.79 4.74
N ARG A 2 -61.79 -15.74 3.46
CA ARG A 2 -61.04 -16.35 2.32
C ARG A 2 -59.92 -15.48 1.71
N SER A 3 -60.01 -14.15 1.84
CA SER A 3 -59.05 -13.21 1.21
C SER A 3 -57.68 -13.17 1.90
N ILE A 4 -57.62 -13.52 3.19
CA ILE A 4 -56.38 -13.52 3.97
C ILE A 4 -55.40 -14.58 3.44
N TYR A 5 -55.92 -15.76 3.06
CA TYR A 5 -55.11 -16.88 2.53
C TYR A 5 -54.52 -16.58 1.16
N ILE A 6 -55.25 -15.87 0.31
CA ILE A 6 -54.74 -15.48 -1.01
C ILE A 6 -53.53 -14.56 -0.84
N TRP A 7 -53.62 -13.62 0.09
CA TRP A 7 -52.55 -12.67 0.37
C TRP A 7 -51.34 -13.32 1.03
N THR A 8 -51.54 -14.21 2.02
CA THR A 8 -50.43 -14.93 2.66
C THR A 8 -49.74 -15.88 1.69
N THR A 9 -50.49 -16.59 0.84
CA THR A 9 -49.90 -17.52 -0.13
C THR A 9 -49.10 -16.79 -1.21
N ARG A 10 -49.55 -15.59 -1.64
CA ARG A 10 -48.78 -14.73 -2.56
C ARG A 10 -47.52 -14.16 -1.90
N PHE A 11 -47.58 -13.80 -0.63
CA PHE A 11 -46.43 -13.31 0.13
C PHE A 11 -45.37 -14.40 0.34
N ILE A 12 -45.79 -15.63 0.67
CA ILE A 12 -44.91 -16.79 0.81
C ILE A 12 -44.25 -17.14 -0.54
N LEU A 13 -45.01 -17.09 -1.64
CA LEU A 13 -44.47 -17.36 -2.98
C LEU A 13 -43.44 -16.31 -3.43
N ALA A 14 -43.63 -15.04 -3.05
CA ALA A 14 -42.66 -13.98 -3.34
C ALA A 14 -41.34 -14.17 -2.59
N ILE A 15 -41.38 -14.61 -1.32
CA ILE A 15 -40.18 -14.90 -0.53
C ILE A 15 -39.40 -16.09 -1.11
N ALA A 16 -40.10 -17.12 -1.61
CA ALA A 16 -39.47 -18.31 -2.20
C ALA A 16 -38.69 -18.00 -3.50
N LEU A 17 -39.08 -16.97 -4.26
CA LEU A 17 -38.43 -16.58 -5.52
C LEU A 17 -37.17 -15.70 -5.35
N VAL A 18 -36.89 -15.19 -4.16
CA VAL A 18 -35.73 -14.29 -3.89
C VAL A 18 -34.41 -15.07 -3.74
N GLY A 19 -34.44 -16.41 -3.70
CA GLY A 19 -33.28 -17.24 -3.34
C GLY A 19 -32.30 -17.63 -4.46
N ILE A 20 -32.53 -17.28 -5.73
CA ILE A 20 -31.70 -17.77 -6.86
C ILE A 20 -31.25 -16.61 -7.75
N LEU A 21 -30.57 -15.62 -7.16
CA LEU A 21 -29.72 -14.72 -7.93
C LEU A 21 -28.29 -14.91 -7.45
N PRO A 22 -27.33 -15.26 -8.33
CA PRO A 22 -25.92 -15.11 -7.99
C PRO A 22 -25.70 -13.62 -7.76
N VAL A 23 -25.55 -13.22 -6.50
CA VAL A 23 -25.12 -11.86 -6.15
C VAL A 23 -23.78 -11.67 -6.87
N PRO A 24 -23.65 -10.75 -7.85
CA PRO A 24 -22.36 -10.47 -8.43
C PRO A 24 -21.52 -9.84 -7.33
N ASN A 25 -20.70 -10.68 -6.71
CA ASN A 25 -19.60 -10.30 -5.86
C ASN A 25 -18.61 -9.52 -6.73
N ASN A 26 -18.90 -8.22 -6.86
CA ASN A 26 -18.01 -7.18 -7.36
C ASN A 26 -16.75 -7.10 -6.48
N THR A 27 -15.90 -8.11 -6.59
CA THR A 27 -14.56 -8.21 -6.00
C THR A 27 -13.60 -7.13 -6.55
N SER A 28 -14.02 -6.42 -7.60
CA SER A 28 -13.29 -5.31 -8.24
C SER A 28 -13.16 -4.05 -7.36
N ILE A 29 -14.08 -3.79 -6.43
CA ILE A 29 -13.98 -2.64 -5.51
C ILE A 29 -12.92 -2.85 -4.40
N VAL A 30 -12.68 -4.08 -3.95
CA VAL A 30 -11.67 -4.38 -2.94
C VAL A 30 -10.25 -4.27 -3.52
N LEU A 31 -10.07 -4.64 -4.79
CA LEU A 31 -8.76 -4.54 -5.46
C LEU A 31 -8.34 -3.07 -5.67
N ALA A 32 -9.27 -2.19 -6.04
CA ALA A 32 -9.04 -0.74 -6.13
C ALA A 32 -8.70 -0.11 -4.76
N GLN A 33 -9.39 -0.53 -3.70
CA GLN A 33 -9.13 -0.08 -2.34
C GLN A 33 -7.78 -0.61 -1.82
N SER A 34 -7.40 -1.84 -2.19
CA SER A 34 -6.10 -2.43 -1.85
C SER A 34 -4.92 -1.72 -2.53
N LYS A 35 -5.09 -1.26 -3.78
CA LYS A 35 -4.08 -0.46 -4.49
C LYS A 35 -3.87 0.90 -3.81
N LYS A 36 -4.95 1.53 -3.35
CA LYS A 36 -4.91 2.79 -2.57
C LYS A 36 -4.22 2.59 -1.22
N ALA A 37 -4.50 1.48 -0.52
CA ALA A 37 -3.83 1.12 0.73
C ALA A 37 -2.33 0.88 0.53
N LYS A 38 -1.93 0.11 -0.50
CA LYS A 38 -0.51 -0.14 -0.84
C LYS A 38 0.22 1.16 -1.20
N ALA A 39 -0.42 2.05 -1.95
CA ALA A 39 0.14 3.37 -2.27
C ALA A 39 0.34 4.26 -1.02
N SER A 40 -0.61 4.24 -0.08
CA SER A 40 -0.50 4.93 1.21
C SER A 40 0.67 4.41 2.04
N GLN A 41 0.82 3.08 2.13
CA GLN A 41 1.94 2.46 2.83
C GLN A 41 3.28 2.80 2.17
N ALA A 42 3.36 2.78 0.83
CA ALA A 42 4.55 3.21 0.11
C ALA A 42 4.93 4.67 0.41
N SER A 43 3.94 5.57 0.49
CA SER A 43 4.17 6.98 0.86
C SER A 43 4.72 7.12 2.28
N LYS A 44 4.23 6.34 3.26
CA LYS A 44 4.77 6.34 4.63
C LYS A 44 6.24 5.93 4.66
N TYR A 45 6.62 4.87 3.95
CA TYR A 45 8.02 4.46 3.81
C TYR A 45 8.87 5.57 3.15
N ALA A 46 8.38 6.20 2.09
CA ALA A 46 9.08 7.30 1.42
C ALA A 46 9.27 8.52 2.34
N LYS A 47 8.25 8.89 3.13
CA LYS A 47 8.36 9.98 4.13
C LYS A 47 9.43 9.66 5.18
N ARG A 48 9.45 8.43 5.69
CA ARG A 48 10.47 7.97 6.64
C ARG A 48 11.87 8.00 6.02
N GLY A 49 12.00 7.54 4.78
CA GLY A 49 13.26 7.59 4.03
C GLY A 49 13.76 9.03 3.83
N ASN A 50 12.87 9.98 3.53
CA ASN A 50 13.20 11.40 3.45
C ASN A 50 13.69 11.96 4.79
N ALA A 51 13.05 11.61 5.91
CA ALA A 51 13.50 12.03 7.23
C ALA A 51 14.91 11.51 7.54
N LYS A 52 15.21 10.26 7.19
CA LYS A 52 16.56 9.68 7.32
C LYS A 52 17.58 10.36 6.40
N ALA A 53 17.20 10.65 5.15
CA ALA A 53 18.05 11.36 4.21
C ALA A 53 18.39 12.79 4.69
N LYS A 54 17.44 13.49 5.32
CA LYS A 54 17.68 14.78 5.99
C LYS A 54 18.65 14.65 7.16
N LYS A 55 18.58 13.56 7.92
CA LYS A 55 19.56 13.18 8.95
C LYS A 55 20.89 12.70 8.38
N LYS A 56 21.12 12.84 7.07
CA LYS A 56 22.28 12.32 6.32
C LYS A 56 22.41 10.80 6.42
N ASP A 57 21.41 10.04 6.85
CA ASP A 57 21.45 8.57 6.82
C ASP A 57 20.94 8.07 5.46
N TYR A 58 21.82 8.09 4.46
CA TYR A 58 21.45 7.69 3.09
C TYR A 58 21.26 6.18 2.96
N ARG A 59 21.93 5.36 3.78
CA ARG A 59 21.75 3.89 3.80
C ARG A 59 20.36 3.51 4.33
N GLY A 60 19.97 4.12 5.46
CA GLY A 60 18.63 3.92 6.03
C GLY A 60 17.53 4.47 5.14
N ALA A 61 17.76 5.61 4.48
CA ALA A 61 16.85 6.17 3.49
C ALA A 61 16.66 5.26 2.27
N LEU A 62 17.76 4.70 1.75
CA LEU A 62 17.74 3.80 0.59
C LEU A 62 16.87 2.57 0.85
N SER A 63 17.01 1.93 2.02
CA SER A 63 16.22 0.77 2.42
C SER A 63 14.71 1.08 2.47
N ASP A 64 14.34 2.25 3.00
CA ASP A 64 12.94 2.68 3.08
C ASP A 64 12.35 2.95 1.69
N TYR A 65 13.11 3.59 0.80
CA TYR A 65 12.69 3.83 -0.59
C TYR A 65 12.59 2.54 -1.41
N GLN A 66 13.46 1.55 -1.16
CA GLN A 66 13.35 0.22 -1.77
C GLN A 66 12.05 -0.48 -1.34
N LYS A 67 11.67 -0.40 -0.05
CA LYS A 67 10.38 -0.92 0.43
C LYS A 67 9.20 -0.20 -0.21
N ALA A 68 9.26 1.13 -0.31
CA ALA A 68 8.22 1.90 -1.01
C ALA A 68 8.07 1.48 -2.48
N TYR A 69 9.18 1.25 -3.18
CA TYR A 69 9.19 0.78 -4.56
C TYR A 69 8.62 -0.64 -4.71
N LYS A 70 8.92 -1.56 -3.77
CA LYS A 70 8.35 -2.92 -3.76
C LYS A 70 6.82 -2.92 -3.60
N LEU A 71 6.30 -2.01 -2.77
CA LEU A 71 4.85 -1.91 -2.51
C LEU A 71 4.11 -1.22 -3.65
N SER A 72 4.70 -0.18 -4.22
CA SER A 72 4.12 0.59 -5.32
C SER A 72 5.24 1.01 -6.26
N PRO A 73 5.51 0.24 -7.34
CA PRO A 73 6.54 0.60 -8.30
C PRO A 73 6.15 1.92 -8.97
N SER A 74 6.93 2.97 -8.67
CA SER A 74 6.73 4.31 -9.22
C SER A 74 8.06 4.86 -9.70
N LYS A 75 8.02 5.59 -10.83
CA LYS A 75 9.18 6.31 -11.38
C LYS A 75 9.83 7.22 -10.32
N ASN A 76 9.02 7.82 -9.44
CA ASN A 76 9.50 8.71 -8.37
C ASN A 76 10.38 7.96 -7.35
N TYR A 77 9.94 6.78 -6.90
CA TYR A 77 10.71 5.97 -5.96
C TYR A 77 11.98 5.43 -6.62
N LYS A 78 11.92 5.02 -7.88
CA LYS A 78 13.11 4.57 -8.64
C LYS A 78 14.18 5.67 -8.72
N LYS A 79 13.78 6.90 -9.09
CA LYS A 79 14.69 8.07 -9.11
C LYS A 79 15.32 8.32 -7.73
N LYS A 80 14.53 8.23 -6.66
CA LYS A 80 15.04 8.41 -5.28
C LYS A 80 15.99 7.30 -4.84
N VAL A 81 15.70 6.05 -5.16
CA VAL A 81 16.60 4.91 -4.91
C VAL A 81 17.94 5.16 -5.60
N GLN A 82 17.94 5.51 -6.89
CA GLN A 82 19.17 5.81 -7.64
C GLN A 82 19.96 6.97 -7.01
N GLN A 83 19.29 8.07 -6.68
CA GLN A 83 19.91 9.22 -6.02
C GLN A 83 20.55 8.83 -4.68
N LEU A 84 19.83 8.09 -3.85
CA LEU A 84 20.30 7.67 -2.53
C LEU A 84 21.43 6.65 -2.61
N THR A 85 21.47 5.79 -3.63
CA THR A 85 22.58 4.87 -3.86
C THR A 85 23.88 5.63 -4.09
N SER A 86 23.88 6.66 -4.95
CA SER A 86 25.05 7.49 -5.20
C SER A 86 25.51 8.24 -3.94
N LEU A 87 24.56 8.78 -3.17
CA LEU A 87 24.84 9.47 -1.91
C LEU A 87 25.36 8.51 -0.82
N ALA A 88 24.81 7.30 -0.73
CA ALA A 88 25.26 6.27 0.20
C ALA A 88 26.67 5.80 -0.12
N LYS A 89 27.01 5.60 -1.40
CA LYS A 89 28.38 5.28 -1.85
C LYS A 89 29.36 6.39 -1.48
N LYS A 90 29.00 7.67 -1.74
CA LYS A 90 29.80 8.84 -1.35
C LYS A 90 29.97 8.95 0.17
N GLN A 91 28.93 8.61 0.94
CA GLN A 91 28.97 8.67 2.40
C GLN A 91 29.80 7.57 3.05
N GLY A 92 29.87 6.38 2.44
CA GLY A 92 30.74 5.28 2.92
C GLY A 92 32.20 5.71 3.07
N GLY A 93 32.72 6.51 2.14
CA GLY A 93 34.08 7.06 2.23
C GLY A 93 34.26 8.08 3.37
N LYS A 94 33.22 8.88 3.68
CA LYS A 94 33.28 9.94 4.71
C LYS A 94 33.09 9.43 6.15
N LYS A 95 32.34 8.33 6.33
CA LYS A 95 32.09 7.73 7.65
C LYS A 95 33.21 6.77 8.06
N SER A 96 33.93 6.18 7.09
CA SER A 96 35.14 5.40 7.35
C SER A 96 36.29 6.31 7.82
N SER A 97 36.48 7.47 7.18
CA SER A 97 37.53 8.42 7.56
C SER A 97 37.30 9.13 8.90
N SER A 98 36.06 9.24 9.40
CA SER A 98 35.80 9.80 10.74
C SER A 98 35.99 8.79 11.87
N LYS A 99 36.09 7.49 11.57
CA LYS A 99 36.27 6.44 12.59
C LYS A 99 37.74 6.16 12.91
N ILE A 100 38.66 6.65 12.07
CA ILE A 100 40.11 6.41 12.18
C ILE A 100 40.81 7.51 13.01
N ARG A 101 40.10 8.55 13.48
CA ARG A 101 40.69 9.71 14.18
C ARG A 101 40.41 9.80 15.68
N ILE A 102 40.01 8.71 16.33
CA ILE A 102 39.94 8.67 17.80
C ILE A 102 40.67 7.42 18.28
N SER A 103 41.76 7.72 18.96
CA SER A 103 42.69 6.89 19.73
C SER A 103 42.02 5.88 20.64
#